data_AF-A0A0C9UVI1-F1
#
_entry.id   AF-A0A0C9UVI1-F1
#
_cell.length_a   1.000
_cell.length_b   1.000
_cell.length_c   1.000
_cell.angle_alpha   90.00
_cell.angle_beta   90.00
_cell.angle_gamma   90.00
#
_symmetry.space_group_name_H-M   'P 1'
#
loop_
_entity.id
_entity.type
_entity.pdbx_description
1 polymer ?
#
loop_
_entity_poly.entity_id
_entity_poly.type
_entity_poly.pdbx_seq_one_letter_code
_entity_poly.pdbx_strand_id
1 'polypeptide(L)'
;MHRDQLEEAEKSFQNALELHKQAQSVLGQANDLQDLRTLYMHRDQLEEAEKNLQDALELHKQAQSVLGQANDLQNLGRLYMHQDQLEEAETSFLGHWEFACIQCYNLIAFSFKLLVHKVFDNAIGYQSHTVLY
;
A
#
# COMPACT_ATOMS: atom_id res chain seq x y z
N MET A 1 -20.11 9.80 -4.56
CA MET A 1 -20.46 9.38 -5.94
C MET A 1 -19.68 8.15 -6.39
N HIS A 2 -18.35 8.17 -6.55
CA HIS A 2 -17.64 6.97 -7.00
C HIS A 2 -17.64 5.80 -6.00
N ARG A 3 -17.53 6.05 -4.69
CA ARG A 3 -17.64 4.99 -3.67
C ARG A 3 -19.01 4.31 -3.65
N ASP A 4 -20.07 5.11 -3.69
CA ASP A 4 -21.45 4.60 -3.68
C ASP A 4 -21.74 3.69 -4.90
N GLN A 5 -21.19 4.06 -6.07
CA GLN A 5 -21.30 3.25 -7.29
C GLN A 5 -20.50 1.94 -7.21
N LEU A 6 -19.33 1.96 -6.55
CA LEU A 6 -18.54 0.73 -6.34
C LEU A 6 -19.23 -0.20 -5.34
N GLU A 7 -19.91 0.31 -4.32
CA GLU A 7 -20.68 -0.52 -3.38
C GLU A 7 -21.89 -1.17 -4.05
N GLU A 8 -22.59 -0.41 -4.90
CA GLU A 8 -23.71 -0.93 -5.69
C GLU A 8 -23.26 -1.98 -6.72
N ALA A 9 -22.10 -1.77 -7.36
CA ALA A 9 -21.51 -2.73 -8.28
C ALA A 9 -21.11 -4.03 -7.56
N GLU A 10 -20.47 -3.94 -6.40
CA GLU A 10 -20.11 -5.12 -5.59
C GLU A 10 -21.34 -5.94 -5.23
N LYS A 11 -22.39 -5.29 -4.74
CA LYS A 11 -23.65 -5.96 -4.41
C LYS A 11 -24.28 -6.63 -5.64
N SER A 12 -24.20 -5.99 -6.80
CA SER A 12 -24.72 -6.53 -8.05
C SER A 12 -23.96 -7.78 -8.50
N PHE A 13 -22.62 -7.78 -8.42
CA PHE A 13 -21.81 -8.95 -8.74
C PHE A 13 -21.98 -10.09 -7.72
N GLN A 14 -22.11 -9.78 -6.43
CA GLN A 14 -22.41 -10.79 -5.40
C GLN A 14 -23.78 -11.46 -5.64
N ASN A 15 -24.79 -10.68 -6.04
CA ASN A 15 -26.09 -11.23 -6.42
C ASN A 15 -26.00 -12.10 -7.68
N ALA A 16 -25.24 -11.68 -8.70
CA ALA A 16 -25.00 -12.47 -9.90
C ALA A 16 -24.32 -13.81 -9.55
N LEU A 17 -23.29 -13.77 -8.70
CA LEU A 17 -22.59 -14.95 -8.21
C LEU A 17 -23.53 -15.93 -7.51
N GLU A 18 -24.46 -15.43 -6.68
CA GLU A 18 -25.44 -16.26 -6.00
C GLU A 18 -26.45 -16.90 -6.98
N LEU A 19 -26.90 -16.15 -7.99
CA LEU A 19 -27.76 -16.69 -9.04
C LEU A 19 -27.04 -17.75 -9.88
N HIS A 20 -25.76 -17.53 -10.21
CA HIS A 20 -24.94 -18.51 -10.93
C HIS A 20 -24.61 -19.75 -10.08
N LYS A 21 -24.51 -19.62 -8.75
CA LYS A 21 -24.46 -20.75 -7.81
C LYS A 21 -25.76 -21.56 -7.84
N GLN A 22 -26.90 -20.89 -7.77
CA GLN A 22 -28.22 -21.55 -7.83
C GLN A 22 -28.43 -22.25 -9.18
N ALA A 23 -27.96 -21.64 -10.27
CA ALA A 23 -27.99 -22.22 -11.61
C ALA A 23 -26.90 -23.29 -11.85
N GLN A 24 -26.02 -23.54 -10.87
CA GLN A 24 -24.87 -24.45 -10.97
C GLN A 24 -23.95 -24.12 -12.16
N SER A 25 -23.92 -22.86 -12.58
CA SER A 25 -23.08 -22.38 -13.68
C SER A 25 -21.67 -22.09 -13.16
N VAL A 26 -20.77 -23.07 -13.24
CA VAL A 26 -19.39 -22.94 -12.76
C VAL A 26 -18.63 -21.83 -13.49
N LEU A 27 -18.78 -21.74 -14.83
CA LEU A 27 -18.18 -20.66 -15.63
C LEU A 27 -18.76 -19.29 -15.28
N GLY A 28 -20.06 -19.23 -15.02
CA GLY A 28 -20.73 -18.00 -14.59
C GLY A 28 -20.14 -17.48 -13.28
N GLN A 29 -20.04 -18.36 -12.28
CA GLN A 29 -19.46 -18.02 -10.98
C GLN A 29 -18.01 -17.53 -11.09
N ALA A 30 -17.20 -18.17 -11.93
CA ALA A 30 -15.81 -17.78 -12.12
C ALA A 30 -15.69 -16.37 -12.75
N ASN A 31 -16.55 -16.04 -13.71
CA ASN A 31 -16.59 -14.71 -14.31
C ASN A 31 -17.02 -13.64 -13.29
N ASP A 32 -18.05 -13.91 -12.48
CA ASP A 32 -18.50 -12.97 -11.45
C ASP A 32 -17.39 -12.69 -10.41
N LEU A 33 -16.61 -13.72 -10.04
CA LEU A 33 -15.45 -13.57 -9.16
C LEU A 33 -14.33 -12.75 -9.81
N GLN A 34 -14.10 -12.90 -11.12
CA GLN A 34 -13.17 -12.02 -11.83
C GLN A 34 -13.65 -10.56 -11.77
N ASP A 35 -14.93 -10.30 -11.95
CA ASP A 35 -15.47 -8.93 -11.89
C ASP A 35 -15.36 -8.33 -10.48
N LEU A 36 -15.68 -9.12 -9.45
CA LEU A 36 -15.44 -8.74 -8.04
C LEU A 36 -13.97 -8.43 -7.77
N ARG A 37 -13.04 -9.23 -8.32
CA ARG A 37 -11.61 -8.94 -8.21
C ARG A 37 -11.24 -7.60 -8.85
N THR A 38 -11.80 -7.25 -10.01
CA THR A 38 -11.55 -5.92 -10.61
C THR A 38 -11.96 -4.80 -9.65
N LEU A 39 -13.10 -4.98 -9.00
CA LEU A 39 -13.63 -4.02 -8.05
C LEU A 39 -12.75 -3.89 -6.80
N TYR A 40 -12.26 -5.01 -6.24
CA TYR A 40 -11.35 -4.98 -5.10
C TYR A 40 -9.99 -4.37 -5.45
N MET A 41 -9.47 -4.62 -6.66
CA MET A 41 -8.27 -3.93 -7.16
C MET A 41 -8.46 -2.41 -7.22
N HIS A 42 -9.64 -1.92 -7.61
CA HIS A 42 -9.94 -0.48 -7.62
C HIS A 42 -10.08 0.14 -6.22
N ARG A 43 -10.23 -0.68 -5.18
CA ARG A 43 -10.31 -0.24 -3.78
C ARG A 43 -9.00 -0.49 -3.01
N ASP A 44 -7.93 -0.89 -3.70
CA ASP A 44 -6.65 -1.31 -3.11
C ASP A 44 -6.79 -2.47 -2.09
N GLN A 45 -7.87 -3.25 -2.20
CA GLN A 45 -8.15 -4.44 -1.39
C GLN A 45 -7.51 -5.67 -2.04
N LEU A 46 -6.18 -5.72 -2.00
CA LEU A 46 -5.40 -6.71 -2.77
C LEU A 46 -5.55 -8.14 -2.25
N GLU A 47 -5.75 -8.33 -0.94
CA GLU A 47 -5.96 -9.65 -0.33
C GLU A 47 -7.29 -10.26 -0.79
N GLU A 48 -8.37 -9.47 -0.79
CA GLU A 48 -9.68 -9.90 -1.26
C GLU A 48 -9.67 -10.13 -2.77
N ALA A 49 -8.96 -9.30 -3.54
CA ALA A 49 -8.75 -9.50 -4.97
C ALA A 49 -8.03 -10.84 -5.27
N GLU A 50 -6.99 -11.17 -4.50
CA GLU A 50 -6.25 -12.43 -4.63
C GLU A 50 -7.14 -13.63 -4.36
N LYS A 51 -7.89 -13.60 -3.24
CA LYS A 51 -8.80 -14.68 -2.88
C LYS A 51 -9.83 -14.96 -3.99
N ASN A 52 -10.45 -13.91 -4.54
CA ASN A 52 -11.42 -14.07 -5.62
C ASN A 52 -10.80 -14.66 -6.89
N LEU A 53 -9.55 -14.33 -7.22
CA LEU A 53 -8.84 -14.94 -8.34
C LEU A 53 -8.50 -16.42 -8.10
N GLN A 54 -8.13 -16.78 -6.88
CA GLN A 54 -7.86 -18.18 -6.53
C GLN A 54 -9.15 -19.02 -6.61
N ASP A 55 -10.26 -18.50 -6.09
CA ASP A 55 -11.57 -19.14 -6.18
C ASP A 55 -12.04 -19.25 -7.65
N ALA A 56 -11.85 -18.20 -8.47
CA ALA A 56 -12.16 -18.22 -9.90
C ALA A 56 -11.31 -19.26 -10.66
N LEU A 57 -10.02 -19.36 -10.35
CA LEU A 57 -9.11 -20.34 -10.93
C LEU A 57 -9.56 -21.77 -10.64
N GLU A 58 -10.01 -22.05 -9.41
CA GLU A 58 -10.50 -23.38 -9.04
C GLU A 58 -11.79 -23.72 -9.79
N LEU A 59 -12.71 -22.77 -9.95
CA LEU A 59 -13.91 -22.96 -10.76
C LEU A 59 -13.57 -23.16 -12.25
N HIS A 60 -12.62 -22.40 -12.80
CA HIS A 60 -12.15 -22.61 -14.18
C HIS A 60 -11.42 -23.93 -14.38
N LYS A 61 -10.77 -24.48 -13.36
CA LYS A 61 -10.26 -25.87 -13.38
C LYS A 61 -11.40 -26.88 -13.39
N GLN A 62 -12.40 -26.71 -12.53
CA GLN A 62 -13.58 -27.58 -12.49
C GLN A 62 -14.34 -27.58 -13.82
N ALA A 63 -14.47 -26.41 -14.46
CA ALA A 63 -15.08 -26.25 -15.77
C ALA A 63 -14.16 -26.65 -16.95
N GLN A 64 -12.92 -27.08 -16.67
CA GLN A 64 -11.89 -27.41 -17.68
C GLN A 64 -11.64 -26.29 -18.71
N SER A 65 -11.85 -25.03 -18.30
CA SER A 65 -11.64 -23.86 -19.13
C SER A 65 -10.18 -23.44 -19.11
N VAL A 66 -9.41 -23.90 -20.08
CA VAL A 66 -7.97 -23.58 -20.20
C VAL A 66 -7.75 -22.07 -20.37
N LEU A 67 -8.61 -21.41 -21.16
CA LEU A 67 -8.52 -19.97 -21.36
C LEU A 67 -8.83 -19.20 -20.07
N GLY A 68 -9.84 -19.65 -19.31
CA GLY A 68 -10.17 -19.07 -18.01
C GLY A 68 -9.00 -19.16 -17.04
N GLN A 69 -8.41 -20.35 -16.90
CA GLN A 69 -7.24 -20.57 -16.04
C GLN A 69 -6.04 -19.70 -16.43
N ALA A 70 -5.77 -19.56 -17.73
CA ALA A 70 -4.67 -18.70 -18.21
C ALA A 70 -4.90 -17.23 -17.84
N ASN A 71 -6.13 -16.75 -17.97
CA ASN A 71 -6.51 -15.39 -17.60
C ASN A 71 -6.39 -15.17 -16.08
N ASP A 72 -6.85 -16.12 -15.26
CA ASP A 72 -6.73 -16.03 -13.80
C ASP A 72 -5.27 -15.99 -13.35
N LEU A 73 -4.42 -16.85 -13.92
CA LEU A 73 -2.99 -16.87 -13.63
C LEU A 73 -2.28 -15.59 -14.08
N GLN A 74 -2.65 -15.04 -15.25
CA GLN A 74 -2.12 -13.76 -15.70
C GLN A 74 -2.50 -12.62 -14.72
N ASN A 75 -3.74 -12.63 -14.25
CA ASN A 75 -4.23 -11.61 -13.31
C ASN A 75 -3.61 -11.75 -11.91
N LEU A 76 -3.38 -12.98 -11.43
CA LEU A 76 -2.61 -13.23 -10.20
C LEU A 76 -1.18 -12.70 -10.32
N GLY A 77 -0.51 -12.94 -11.45
CA GLY A 77 0.83 -12.40 -11.69
C GLY A 77 0.85 -10.87 -11.66
N ARG A 78 -0.16 -10.20 -12.24
CA ARG A 78 -0.30 -8.74 -12.19
C ARG A 78 -0.55 -8.24 -10.76
N LEU A 79 -1.34 -8.96 -9.97
CA LEU A 79 -1.63 -8.62 -8.58
C LEU A 79 -0.37 -8.69 -7.72
N TYR A 80 0.44 -9.75 -7.86
CA TYR A 80 1.70 -9.87 -7.13
C TYR A 80 2.72 -8.81 -7.53
N MET A 81 2.82 -8.47 -8.83
CA MET A 81 3.66 -7.34 -9.26
C MET A 81 3.23 -6.02 -8.60
N HIS A 82 1.91 -5.80 -8.46
CA HIS A 82 1.39 -4.59 -7.84
C HIS A 82 1.68 -4.55 -6.32
N GLN A 83 1.57 -5.68 -5.62
CA GLN A 83 1.91 -5.79 -4.20
C GLN A 83 3.39 -5.50 -3.94
N ASP A 84 4.28 -6.11 -4.71
CA ASP A 84 5.74 -5.92 -4.60
C ASP A 84 6.12 -4.44 -4.82
N GLN A 85 5.53 -3.80 -5.84
CA GLN A 85 5.73 -2.38 -6.11
C GLN A 85 5.25 -1.46 -4.98
N LEU A 86 4.16 -1.81 -4.30
CA LEU A 86 3.68 -1.04 -3.15
C LEU A 86 4.60 -1.20 -1.95
N GLU A 87 5.13 -2.40 -1.70
CA GLU A 87 6.09 -2.65 -0.63
C GLU A 87 7.43 -1.91 -0.89
N GLU A 88 7.94 -1.93 -2.12
CA GLU A 88 9.11 -1.14 -2.52
C GLU A 88 8.89 0.37 -2.36
N ALA A 89 7.69 0.87 -2.69
CA ALA A 89 7.35 2.27 -2.51
C ALA A 89 7.29 2.65 -1.02
N GLU A 90 6.65 1.83 -0.19
CA GLU A 90 6.53 2.06 1.26
C GLU A 90 7.89 2.07 1.94
N THR A 91 8.76 1.10 1.64
CA THR A 91 10.13 1.05 2.16
C THR A 91 10.97 2.25 1.73
N SER A 92 10.84 2.69 0.47
CA SER A 92 11.51 3.89 -0.04
C SER A 92 11.04 5.16 0.67
N PHE A 93 9.73 5.28 0.91
CA PHE A 93 9.18 6.41 1.67
C PHE A 93 9.69 6.38 3.10
N LEU A 94 9.55 5.27 3.83
CA LEU A 94 9.98 5.16 5.23
C LEU A 94 11.47 5.44 5.39
N GLY A 95 12.32 4.91 4.50
CA GLY A 95 13.76 5.21 4.50
C GLY A 95 14.06 6.70 4.27
N HIS A 96 13.30 7.36 3.39
CA HIS A 96 13.43 8.81 3.18
C HIS A 96 12.99 9.62 4.41
N TRP A 97 11.86 9.26 5.03
CA TRP A 97 11.35 9.91 6.23
C TRP A 97 12.31 9.74 7.42
N GLU A 98 12.88 8.56 7.61
CA GLU A 98 13.91 8.31 8.65
C GLU A 98 15.16 9.16 8.42
N PHE A 99 15.66 9.20 7.18
CA PHE A 99 16.85 9.99 6.85
C PHE A 99 16.63 11.49 7.05
N ALA A 100 15.46 12.01 6.62
CA ALA A 100 15.08 13.40 6.83
C ALA A 100 14.98 13.75 8.32
N CYS A 101 14.39 12.86 9.13
CA CYS A 101 14.25 13.05 10.57
C CYS A 101 15.63 13.11 11.28
N ILE A 102 16.55 12.21 10.91
CA ILE A 102 17.93 12.18 11.43
C ILE A 102 18.67 13.47 11.04
N GLN A 103 18.54 13.95 9.81
CA GLN A 103 19.16 15.20 9.38
C GLN A 103 18.64 16.40 10.17
N CYS A 104 17.31 16.51 10.36
CA CYS A 104 16.71 17.57 11.16
C CYS A 104 17.21 17.55 12.61
N TYR A 105 17.27 16.37 13.23
CA TYR A 105 17.80 16.23 14.59
C TYR A 105 19.27 16.68 14.68
N ASN A 106 20.11 16.25 13.74
CA ASN A 106 21.52 16.63 13.70
C ASN A 106 21.73 18.15 13.48
N LEU A 107 20.91 18.78 12.63
CA LEU A 107 20.92 20.23 12.41
C LEU A 107 20.53 21.02 13.67
N ILE A 108 19.49 20.58 14.38
CA ILE A 108 19.07 21.19 15.65
C ILE A 108 20.14 21.01 16.73
N ALA A 109 20.72 19.82 16.86
CA ALA A 109 21.77 19.55 17.84
C ALA A 109 23.04 20.37 17.56
N PHE A 110 23.44 20.53 16.30
CA PHE A 110 24.59 21.34 15.90
C PHE A 110 24.39 22.84 16.19
N SER A 111 23.22 23.38 15.84
CA SER A 111 22.88 24.77 16.13
C SER A 111 22.81 25.06 17.63
N PHE A 112 22.27 24.14 18.43
CA PHE A 112 22.29 24.25 19.89
C PHE A 112 23.71 24.22 20.47
N LYS A 113 24.56 23.31 19.99
CA LYS A 113 25.97 23.21 20.42
C LYS A 113 26.76 24.49 20.13
N LEU A 114 26.56 25.09 18.95
CA LEU A 114 27.16 26.38 18.58
C LEU A 114 26.67 27.53 19.48
N LEU A 115 25.39 27.54 19.84
CA LEU A 115 24.81 28.55 20.73
C LEU A 115 25.44 28.46 22.12
N VAL A 116 25.55 27.26 22.70
CA VAL A 116 26.18 27.06 24.01
C VAL A 116 27.65 27.51 24.00
N HIS A 117 28.41 27.15 22.96
CA HIS A 117 29.81 27.55 22.85
C HIS A 117 29.96 29.08 22.78
N LYS A 118 29.14 29.76 21.96
CA LYS A 118 29.13 31.23 21.88
C LYS A 118 28.78 31.89 23.21
N VAL A 119 27.79 31.37 23.94
CA VAL A 119 27.41 31.89 25.26
C VAL A 119 28.56 31.70 26.27
N PHE A 120 29.22 30.54 26.23
CA PHE A 120 30.34 30.22 27.10
C PHE A 120 31.56 31.10 26.79
N ASP A 121 31.97 31.21 25.53
CA ASP A 121 33.07 32.07 25.08
C ASP A 121 32.84 33.54 25.46
N ASN A 122 31.60 34.02 25.34
CA ASN A 122 31.22 35.37 25.76
C ASN A 122 31.33 35.53 27.29
N ALA A 123 30.87 34.54 28.07
CA ALA A 123 30.92 34.59 29.54
C ALA A 123 32.37 34.59 30.09
N ILE A 124 33.30 33.88 29.46
CA ILE A 124 34.72 33.86 29.89
C ILE A 124 35.44 35.14 29.45
N GLY A 125 35.10 35.68 28.27
CA GLY A 125 35.70 36.92 27.73
C GLY A 125 35.48 38.17 28.61
N TYR A 126 34.41 38.20 29.41
CA TYR A 126 34.15 39.29 30.36
C TYR A 126 35.02 39.26 31.63
N GLN A 127 35.70 38.15 31.95
CA GLN A 127 36.53 38.06 33.17
C GLN A 127 37.97 38.59 32.98
N SER A 128 38.38 38.95 31.76
CA SER A 128 39.76 39.35 31.45
C SER A 128 40.08 40.83 31.65
N HIS A 129 39.09 41.69 31.94
CA HIS A 129 39.26 43.15 31.93
C HIS A 129 39.13 43.84 33.30
N THR A 130 39.47 43.17 34.40
CA THR A 130 39.37 43.79 35.73
C THR A 130 40.58 43.55 36.64
N VAL A 131 41.81 43.77 36.17
CA VAL A 131 42.94 44.12 37.07
C VAL A 131 43.96 44.99 36.33
N LEU A 132 43.75 46.31 36.33
CA LEU A 132 44.83 47.30 36.30
C LEU A 132 44.31 48.55 37.00
N TYR A 133 44.66 48.72 38.27
CA TYR A 133 45.13 49.96 38.92
C TYR A 133 45.68 49.62 40.30
#